data_AF-A0A150PMD5-F1
#
_entry.id   AF-A0A150PMD5-F1
#
_cell.length_a   1.000
_cell.length_b   1.000
_cell.length_c   1.000
_cell.angle_alpha   90.00
_cell.angle_beta   90.00
_cell.angle_gamma   90.00
#
_symmetry.space_group_name_H-M   'P 1'
#
loop_
_entity.id
_entity.type
_entity.pdbx_description
1 polymer ?
#
loop_
_entity_poly.entity_id
_entity_poly.type
_entity_poly.pdbx_seq_one_letter_code
_entity_poly.pdbx_strand_id
1 'polypeptide(L)'
;NRCSLPQDPGPCDGAIQRYWHDPSSGVCVPFIYGGCEGNENRFESLQACQEACQGNVPDMAACAAPGDCVLASPRCCAACNPNDAHAFVAVHRDSTTDFWNTLGCGDVACAPCPEVSEAESTGQYFAAACEAGRCVVLDVRESPLTECAQDADCALRDGVGCCEECSGKGIVALNQSADIESIVCPEGFGACPPCAPVYPEGMTAVCLEGRCQPKLSSP
;
A
#
# COMPACT_ATOMS: atom_id res chain seq x y z
N ASN A 1 -2.67 -21.30 -24.12
CA ASN A 1 -3.35 -20.47 -23.10
C ASN A 1 -2.35 -19.40 -22.68
N ARG A 2 -2.65 -18.10 -22.83
CA ARG A 2 -1.71 -17.02 -22.50
C ARG A 2 -1.33 -16.98 -21.03
N CYS A 3 -2.23 -17.40 -20.14
CA CYS A 3 -2.07 -17.37 -18.69
C CYS A 3 -1.02 -18.34 -18.13
N SER A 4 -0.44 -19.21 -18.96
CA SER A 4 0.60 -20.15 -18.56
C SER A 4 1.98 -19.79 -19.12
N LEU A 5 2.12 -18.64 -19.79
CA LEU A 5 3.42 -18.19 -20.31
C LEU A 5 4.26 -17.62 -19.16
N PRO A 6 5.60 -17.75 -19.21
CA PRO A 6 6.48 -17.21 -18.17
C PRO A 6 6.40 -15.67 -18.12
N GLN A 7 6.80 -15.11 -16.99
CA GLN A 7 7.00 -13.67 -16.85
C GLN A 7 8.09 -13.22 -17.82
N ASP A 8 7.86 -12.15 -18.58
CA ASP A 8 8.79 -11.69 -19.61
C ASP A 8 8.85 -10.15 -19.67
N PRO A 9 9.91 -9.54 -19.09
CA PRO A 9 10.11 -8.09 -19.12
C PRO A 9 10.46 -7.57 -20.51
N GLY A 10 10.87 -8.43 -21.46
CA GLY A 10 11.42 -8.01 -22.74
C GLY A 10 12.82 -7.40 -22.62
N PRO A 11 13.44 -7.01 -23.77
CA PRO A 11 14.83 -6.57 -23.81
C PRO A 11 15.03 -5.05 -23.60
N CYS A 12 13.94 -4.27 -23.49
CA CYS A 12 14.03 -2.83 -23.30
C CYS A 12 14.17 -2.46 -21.81
N ASP A 13 14.71 -1.27 -21.54
CA ASP A 13 15.04 -0.79 -20.18
C ASP A 13 13.97 0.13 -19.56
N GLY A 14 12.73 0.10 -20.07
CA GLY A 14 11.62 0.83 -19.50
C GLY A 14 11.16 0.26 -18.15
N ALA A 15 10.60 1.11 -17.30
CA ALA A 15 10.04 0.73 -16.01
C ALA A 15 8.51 0.86 -16.02
N ILE A 16 7.83 0.00 -16.78
CA ILE A 16 6.37 0.07 -16.95
C ILE A 16 5.69 -1.01 -16.11
N GLN A 17 4.90 -0.61 -15.11
CA GLN A 17 4.12 -1.55 -14.32
C GLN A 17 3.09 -2.28 -15.19
N ARG A 18 3.10 -3.62 -15.11
CA ARG A 18 2.15 -4.53 -15.74
C ARG A 18 1.83 -5.68 -14.79
N TYR A 19 0.86 -6.52 -15.14
CA TYR A 19 0.47 -7.69 -14.35
C TYR A 19 0.69 -8.97 -15.15
N TRP A 20 1.20 -10.01 -14.50
CA TRP A 20 1.44 -11.32 -15.07
C TRP A 20 0.73 -12.37 -14.23
N HIS A 21 0.10 -13.36 -14.87
CA HIS A 21 -0.50 -14.49 -14.17
C HIS A 21 0.57 -15.55 -13.90
N ASP A 22 0.82 -15.81 -12.62
CA ASP A 22 1.71 -16.88 -12.18
C ASP A 22 0.98 -18.23 -12.23
N PRO A 23 1.32 -19.14 -13.17
CA PRO A 23 0.65 -20.43 -13.27
C PRO A 23 0.99 -21.38 -12.10
N SER A 24 2.03 -21.09 -11.31
CA SER A 24 2.42 -21.93 -10.17
C SER A 24 1.55 -21.66 -8.94
N SER A 25 1.23 -20.39 -8.69
CA SER A 25 0.37 -19.95 -7.59
C SER A 25 -1.08 -19.72 -8.02
N GLY A 26 -1.34 -19.60 -9.33
CA GLY A 26 -2.65 -19.23 -9.87
C GLY A 26 -2.99 -17.75 -9.68
N VAL A 27 -2.03 -16.92 -9.24
CA VAL A 27 -2.28 -15.51 -8.93
C VAL A 27 -1.69 -14.52 -9.93
N CYS A 28 -2.43 -13.45 -10.20
CA CYS A 28 -1.93 -12.31 -10.94
C CYS A 28 -1.08 -11.43 -10.03
N VAL A 29 0.18 -11.20 -10.42
CA VAL A 29 1.15 -10.42 -9.65
C VAL A 29 1.70 -9.26 -10.49
N PRO A 30 2.02 -8.11 -9.89
CA PRO A 30 2.63 -7.01 -10.62
C PRO A 30 4.07 -7.35 -11.04
N PHE A 31 4.51 -6.80 -12.18
CA PHE A 31 5.89 -6.83 -12.62
C PHE A 31 6.27 -5.64 -13.48
N ILE A 32 7.58 -5.43 -13.65
CA ILE A 32 8.14 -4.40 -14.51
C ILE A 32 8.34 -4.94 -15.93
N TYR A 33 7.69 -4.28 -16.89
CA TYR A 33 7.87 -4.49 -18.31
C TYR A 33 8.78 -3.42 -18.91
N GLY A 34 9.76 -3.88 -19.68
CA GLY A 34 10.77 -3.08 -20.36
C GLY A 34 10.22 -2.13 -21.43
N GLY A 35 8.97 -2.31 -21.85
CA GLY A 35 8.31 -1.44 -22.83
C GLY A 35 8.41 -1.92 -24.28
N CYS A 36 9.08 -3.05 -24.56
CA CYS A 36 9.06 -3.69 -25.86
C CYS A 36 9.10 -5.21 -25.78
N GLU A 37 8.60 -5.88 -26.83
CA GLU A 37 8.52 -7.35 -26.94
C GLU A 37 7.81 -8.02 -25.75
N GLY A 38 8.35 -9.14 -25.25
CA GLY A 38 7.75 -9.98 -24.23
C GLY A 38 6.64 -10.89 -24.77
N ASN A 39 5.71 -11.30 -23.90
CA ASN A 39 4.61 -12.19 -24.28
C ASN A 39 3.23 -11.70 -23.81
N GLU A 40 2.19 -12.47 -24.15
CA GLU A 40 0.78 -12.12 -23.92
C GLU A 40 0.29 -12.31 -22.47
N ASN A 41 1.08 -12.93 -21.58
CA ASN A 41 0.78 -12.98 -20.15
C ASN A 41 1.18 -11.66 -19.48
N ARG A 42 0.68 -10.55 -20.03
CA ARG A 42 1.02 -9.21 -19.61
C ARG A 42 -0.21 -8.33 -19.77
N PHE A 43 -0.72 -7.88 -18.64
CA PHE A 43 -1.97 -7.13 -18.55
C PHE A 43 -1.70 -5.73 -18.00
N GLU A 44 -2.54 -4.79 -18.38
CA GLU A 44 -2.42 -3.38 -17.97
C GLU A 44 -2.90 -3.16 -16.53
N SER A 45 -3.79 -4.02 -16.05
CA SER A 45 -4.31 -3.98 -14.69
C SER A 45 -4.37 -5.38 -14.10
N LEU A 46 -4.40 -5.44 -12.76
CA LEU A 46 -4.63 -6.67 -12.02
C LEU A 46 -5.94 -7.33 -12.48
N GLN A 47 -7.01 -6.53 -12.59
CA GLN A 47 -8.32 -6.98 -13.05
C GLN A 47 -8.26 -7.64 -14.43
N ALA A 48 -7.62 -7.00 -15.42
CA ALA A 48 -7.51 -7.56 -16.77
C ALA A 48 -6.78 -8.90 -16.77
N CYS A 49 -5.80 -9.08 -15.87
CA CYS A 49 -5.16 -10.37 -15.65
C CYS A 49 -6.12 -11.39 -15.01
N GLN A 50 -6.81 -11.01 -13.93
CA GLN A 50 -7.74 -11.89 -13.20
C GLN A 50 -8.91 -12.34 -14.08
N GLU A 51 -9.54 -11.41 -14.81
CA GLU A 51 -10.60 -11.71 -15.79
C GLU A 51 -10.11 -12.64 -16.90
N ALA A 52 -8.89 -12.43 -17.38
CA ALA A 52 -8.32 -13.23 -18.46
C ALA A 52 -7.89 -14.63 -18.00
N CYS A 53 -7.44 -14.78 -16.75
CA CYS A 53 -6.66 -15.94 -16.32
C CYS A 53 -7.19 -16.69 -15.11
N GLN A 54 -8.06 -16.07 -14.29
CA GLN A 54 -8.56 -16.65 -13.05
C GLN A 54 -10.07 -16.95 -13.05
N GLY A 55 -10.82 -16.50 -14.07
CA GLY A 55 -12.27 -16.78 -14.18
C GLY A 55 -13.12 -16.00 -13.16
N ASN A 56 -14.31 -16.52 -12.77
CA ASN A 56 -15.26 -15.91 -11.82
C ASN A 56 -14.72 -15.83 -10.38
N VAL A 57 -13.55 -15.23 -10.19
CA VAL A 57 -13.10 -14.79 -8.88
C VAL A 57 -13.94 -13.54 -8.55
N PRO A 58 -14.53 -13.46 -7.35
CA PRO A 58 -15.14 -12.22 -6.89
C PRO A 58 -14.15 -11.07 -7.09
N ASP A 59 -14.61 -9.91 -7.54
CA ASP A 59 -13.74 -8.72 -7.64
C ASP A 59 -13.35 -8.28 -6.22
N MET A 60 -12.26 -8.86 -5.73
CA MET A 60 -11.76 -8.62 -4.37
C MET A 60 -11.22 -7.20 -4.19
N ALA A 61 -11.16 -6.39 -5.24
CA ALA A 61 -10.76 -4.99 -5.16
C ALA A 61 -11.94 -4.03 -5.37
N ALA A 62 -13.17 -4.49 -5.60
CA ALA A 62 -14.32 -3.60 -5.67
C ALA A 62 -14.58 -2.97 -4.29
N CYS A 63 -14.83 -1.67 -4.25
CA CYS A 63 -15.19 -0.93 -3.04
C CYS A 63 -16.28 0.10 -3.35
N ALA A 64 -17.04 0.48 -2.32
CA ALA A 64 -18.08 1.50 -2.43
C ALA A 64 -17.76 2.75 -1.61
N ALA A 65 -17.00 2.59 -0.52
CA ALA A 65 -16.76 3.63 0.45
C ALA A 65 -15.31 3.68 0.95
N PRO A 66 -14.90 4.82 1.54
CA PRO A 66 -13.68 4.89 2.35
C PRO A 66 -13.64 3.80 3.42
N GLY A 67 -12.44 3.27 3.67
CA GLY A 67 -12.22 2.21 4.65
C GLY A 67 -12.70 0.80 4.27
N ASP A 68 -13.41 0.62 3.14
CA ASP A 68 -13.68 -0.70 2.57
C ASP A 68 -12.39 -1.43 2.21
N CYS A 69 -11.33 -0.68 1.93
CA CYS A 69 -10.07 -1.22 1.46
C CYS A 69 -9.08 -1.42 2.62
N VAL A 70 -8.31 -2.49 2.52
CA VAL A 70 -7.19 -2.80 3.43
C VAL A 70 -5.97 -3.21 2.63
N LEU A 71 -4.78 -2.93 3.17
CA LEU A 71 -3.55 -3.45 2.59
C LEU A 71 -3.40 -4.93 2.94
N ALA A 72 -3.00 -5.70 1.93
CA ALA A 72 -2.60 -7.09 2.08
C ALA A 72 -1.24 -7.29 1.40
N SER A 73 -0.51 -8.33 1.81
CA SER A 73 0.71 -8.73 1.10
C SER A 73 0.31 -9.56 -0.13
N PRO A 74 0.93 -9.35 -1.31
CA PRO A 74 0.75 -10.25 -2.46
C PRO A 74 1.37 -11.63 -2.22
N ARG A 75 1.93 -11.88 -1.04
CA ARG A 75 2.51 -13.14 -0.59
C ARG A 75 1.94 -13.52 0.76
N CYS A 76 2.16 -14.77 1.17
CA CYS A 76 1.67 -15.30 2.44
C CYS A 76 2.29 -14.68 3.70
N CYS A 77 3.32 -13.86 3.55
CA CYS A 77 3.93 -13.15 4.67
C CYS A 77 4.02 -11.66 4.35
N ALA A 78 3.87 -10.83 5.39
CA ALA A 78 4.10 -9.40 5.29
C ALA A 78 5.54 -9.11 4.86
N ALA A 79 5.73 -8.07 4.07
CA ALA A 79 7.05 -7.59 3.69
C ALA A 79 7.70 -6.84 4.86
N CYS A 80 8.98 -7.11 5.10
CA CYS A 80 9.76 -6.41 6.10
C CYS A 80 10.28 -5.10 5.55
N ASN A 81 10.32 -4.05 6.38
CA ASN A 81 10.89 -2.77 5.98
C ASN A 81 12.36 -2.90 5.55
N PRO A 82 12.83 -2.05 4.62
CA PRO A 82 12.07 -1.02 3.90
C PRO A 82 11.15 -1.63 2.82
N ASN A 83 9.94 -1.08 2.71
CA ASN A 83 8.92 -1.45 1.75
C ASN A 83 8.76 -0.38 0.67
N ASP A 84 8.45 -0.81 -0.55
CA ASP A 84 7.89 0.03 -1.60
C ASP A 84 6.43 -0.36 -1.86
N ALA A 85 5.75 0.36 -2.75
CA ALA A 85 4.32 0.13 -3.03
C ALA A 85 4.01 -1.30 -3.50
N HIS A 86 4.95 -2.00 -4.13
CA HIS A 86 4.77 -3.37 -4.64
C HIS A 86 4.83 -4.43 -3.53
N ALA A 87 5.25 -4.04 -2.33
CA ALA A 87 5.15 -4.89 -1.15
C ALA A 87 3.68 -5.13 -0.74
N PHE A 88 2.74 -4.36 -1.31
CA PHE A 88 1.34 -4.39 -0.95
C PHE A 88 0.42 -4.55 -2.17
N VAL A 89 -0.77 -5.06 -1.89
CA VAL A 89 -1.96 -4.92 -2.72
C VAL A 89 -3.08 -4.37 -1.85
N ALA A 90 -4.06 -3.69 -2.45
CA ALA A 90 -5.24 -3.25 -1.75
C ALA A 90 -6.43 -4.15 -2.14
N VAL A 91 -7.11 -4.69 -1.14
CA VAL A 91 -8.28 -5.56 -1.31
C VAL A 91 -9.42 -5.04 -0.44
N HIS A 92 -10.64 -5.40 -0.80
CA HIS A 92 -11.80 -5.22 0.02
C HIS A 92 -11.62 -6.00 1.33
N ARG A 93 -11.93 -5.36 2.44
CA ARG A 93 -11.77 -5.86 3.81
C ARG A 93 -12.42 -7.22 3.98
N ASP A 94 -13.65 -7.36 3.50
CA ASP A 94 -14.42 -8.60 3.60
C ASP A 94 -13.93 -9.71 2.65
N SER A 95 -13.10 -9.36 1.67
CA SER A 95 -12.51 -10.31 0.72
C SER A 95 -11.11 -10.79 1.12
N THR A 96 -10.56 -10.29 2.24
CA THR A 96 -9.22 -10.67 2.69
C THR A 96 -9.07 -12.18 2.82
N THR A 97 -9.96 -12.86 3.54
CA THR A 97 -9.89 -14.33 3.71
C THR A 97 -9.86 -15.06 2.36
N ASP A 98 -10.73 -14.68 1.42
CA ASP A 98 -10.76 -15.28 0.09
C ASP A 98 -9.48 -15.00 -0.71
N PHE A 99 -8.92 -13.80 -0.55
CA PHE A 99 -7.64 -13.43 -1.15
C PHE A 99 -6.49 -14.33 -0.65
N TRP A 100 -6.36 -14.53 0.66
CA TRP A 100 -5.33 -15.41 1.24
C TRP A 100 -5.54 -16.89 0.88
N ASN A 101 -6.80 -17.33 0.78
CA ASN A 101 -7.14 -18.67 0.29
C ASN A 101 -6.73 -18.87 -1.17
N THR A 102 -6.93 -17.86 -2.00
CA THR A 102 -6.56 -17.88 -3.43
C THR A 102 -5.04 -17.92 -3.62
N LEU A 103 -4.29 -17.28 -2.73
CA LEU A 103 -2.83 -17.39 -2.67
C LEU A 103 -2.33 -18.76 -2.14
N GLY A 104 -3.22 -19.60 -1.60
CA GLY A 104 -2.85 -20.89 -1.02
C GLY A 104 -2.06 -20.79 0.28
N CYS A 105 -2.28 -19.72 1.07
CA CYS A 105 -1.42 -19.42 2.20
C CYS A 105 -1.56 -20.32 3.43
N GLY A 106 -2.65 -21.11 3.54
CA GLY A 106 -2.82 -22.16 4.55
C GLY A 106 -2.23 -21.80 5.93
N ASP A 107 -1.39 -22.70 6.46
CA ASP A 107 -0.69 -22.52 7.74
C ASP A 107 0.80 -22.14 7.54
N VAL A 108 1.08 -21.18 6.65
CA VAL A 108 2.47 -20.71 6.45
C VAL A 108 2.98 -20.01 7.72
N ALA A 109 4.09 -20.51 8.26
CA ALA A 109 4.80 -19.86 9.36
C ALA A 109 5.74 -18.76 8.84
N CYS A 110 5.41 -17.50 9.11
CA CYS A 110 6.22 -16.36 8.70
C CYS A 110 7.39 -16.12 9.67
N ALA A 111 8.57 -15.86 9.11
CA ALA A 111 9.73 -15.44 9.89
C ALA A 111 9.52 -14.02 10.46
N PRO A 112 10.07 -13.71 11.65
CA PRO A 112 10.02 -12.35 12.19
C PRO A 112 10.85 -11.40 11.33
N CYS A 113 10.40 -10.15 11.22
CA CYS A 113 11.15 -9.11 10.53
C CYS A 113 12.33 -8.62 11.36
N PRO A 114 13.47 -8.29 10.71
CA PRO A 114 14.56 -7.58 11.38
C PRO A 114 14.08 -6.20 11.84
N GLU A 115 14.58 -5.73 12.97
CA GLU A 115 14.33 -4.36 13.42
C GLU A 115 15.12 -3.39 12.54
N VAL A 116 14.46 -2.33 12.09
CA VAL A 116 15.06 -1.22 11.35
C VAL A 116 14.86 0.08 12.12
N SER A 117 15.66 1.11 11.81
CA SER A 117 15.46 2.43 12.41
C SER A 117 14.16 3.07 11.91
N GLU A 118 13.63 4.03 12.67
CA GLU A 118 12.42 4.78 12.28
C GLU A 118 12.59 5.49 10.92
N ALA A 119 13.80 5.94 10.61
CA ALA A 119 14.13 6.58 9.34
C ALA A 119 14.15 5.60 8.15
N GLU A 120 14.39 4.31 8.40
CA GLU A 120 14.39 3.25 7.38
C GLU A 120 13.02 2.57 7.24
N SER A 121 12.15 2.74 8.24
CA SER A 121 10.77 2.26 8.18
C SER A 121 9.99 3.06 7.14
N THR A 122 9.40 2.35 6.19
CA THR A 122 8.70 2.95 5.04
C THR A 122 7.31 2.39 4.85
N GLY A 123 7.00 1.24 5.47
CA GLY A 123 5.67 0.64 5.47
C GLY A 123 4.58 1.56 6.01
N GLN A 124 4.90 2.47 6.94
CA GLN A 124 3.93 3.39 7.52
C GLN A 124 3.36 4.43 6.54
N TYR A 125 3.97 4.60 5.36
CA TYR A 125 3.52 5.57 4.36
C TYR A 125 2.47 5.01 3.40
N PHE A 126 2.15 3.72 3.51
CA PHE A 126 1.17 3.07 2.63
C PHE A 126 -0.16 2.90 3.35
N ALA A 127 -1.23 3.32 2.68
CA ALA A 127 -2.61 3.08 3.07
C ALA A 127 -3.38 2.42 1.94
N ALA A 128 -4.58 1.89 2.24
CA ALA A 128 -5.51 1.44 1.21
C ALA A 128 -6.61 2.49 1.06
N ALA A 129 -6.93 2.85 -0.18
CA ALA A 129 -7.95 3.84 -0.52
C ALA A 129 -8.95 3.27 -1.52
N CYS A 130 -10.19 3.75 -1.48
CA CYS A 130 -11.19 3.47 -2.49
C CYS A 130 -11.19 4.57 -3.56
N GLU A 131 -10.61 4.28 -4.73
CA GLU A 131 -10.56 5.22 -5.85
C GLU A 131 -11.36 4.70 -7.03
N ALA A 132 -12.34 5.50 -7.49
CA ALA A 132 -13.21 5.14 -8.61
C ALA A 132 -13.87 3.74 -8.47
N GLY A 133 -14.26 3.38 -7.24
CA GLY A 133 -14.88 2.09 -6.93
C GLY A 133 -13.92 0.91 -6.86
N ARG A 134 -12.60 1.17 -6.81
CA ARG A 134 -11.56 0.13 -6.67
C ARG A 134 -10.59 0.44 -5.54
N CYS A 135 -10.20 -0.60 -4.81
CA CYS A 135 -9.15 -0.54 -3.82
C CYS A 135 -7.79 -0.37 -4.49
N VAL A 136 -7.08 0.68 -4.08
CA VAL A 136 -5.74 1.00 -4.54
C VAL A 136 -4.80 1.20 -3.37
N VAL A 137 -3.51 0.94 -3.60
CA VAL A 137 -2.45 1.26 -2.65
C VAL A 137 -2.15 2.75 -2.78
N LEU A 138 -2.32 3.49 -1.70
CA LEU A 138 -2.01 4.91 -1.58
C LEU A 138 -0.64 5.06 -0.92
N ASP A 139 0.31 5.67 -1.63
CA ASP A 139 1.53 6.21 -1.01
C ASP A 139 1.28 7.64 -0.56
N VAL A 140 1.19 7.87 0.75
CA VAL A 140 0.85 9.20 1.27
C VAL A 140 1.91 10.25 0.95
N ARG A 141 3.17 9.84 0.73
CA ARG A 141 4.28 10.75 0.40
C ARG A 141 4.11 11.40 -0.96
N GLU A 142 3.45 10.70 -1.87
CA GLU A 142 3.19 11.19 -3.23
C GLU A 142 1.78 11.81 -3.36
N SER A 143 0.92 11.60 -2.36
CA SER A 143 -0.47 12.09 -2.33
C SER A 143 -0.61 13.57 -1.93
N PRO A 144 -1.71 14.23 -2.28
CA PRO A 144 -2.00 15.59 -1.81
C PRO A 144 -2.03 15.77 -0.28
N LEU A 145 -2.14 14.67 0.48
CA LEU A 145 -2.15 14.70 1.94
C LEU A 145 -0.87 15.26 2.55
N THR A 146 0.22 15.29 1.79
CA THR A 146 1.51 15.84 2.23
C THR A 146 1.81 17.19 1.61
N GLU A 147 1.01 17.75 0.70
CA GLU A 147 1.32 19.06 0.09
C GLU A 147 1.40 20.16 1.14
N CYS A 148 2.39 21.03 1.08
CA CYS A 148 2.57 22.14 2.04
C CYS A 148 3.28 23.33 1.40
N ALA A 149 3.13 24.51 2.02
CA ALA A 149 3.88 25.71 1.67
C ALA A 149 4.95 26.06 2.72
N GLN A 150 4.71 25.70 3.99
CA GLN A 150 5.57 26.01 5.13
C GLN A 150 5.45 24.94 6.23
N ASP A 151 6.43 24.88 7.13
CA ASP A 151 6.46 23.90 8.24
C ASP A 151 5.19 23.93 9.10
N ALA A 152 4.58 25.10 9.28
CA ALA A 152 3.36 25.27 10.07
C ALA A 152 2.12 24.60 9.46
N ASP A 153 2.16 24.24 8.18
CA ASP A 153 1.07 23.51 7.52
C ASP A 153 1.13 22.02 7.86
N CYS A 154 2.25 21.53 8.39
CA CYS A 154 2.49 20.10 8.63
C CYS A 154 2.24 19.73 10.10
N ALA A 155 1.75 18.52 10.32
CA ALA A 155 1.64 17.90 11.64
C ALA A 155 2.13 16.46 11.59
N LEU A 156 2.75 16.03 12.69
CA LEU A 156 3.11 14.63 12.89
C LEU A 156 1.84 13.82 13.15
N ARG A 157 1.88 12.55 12.73
CA ARG A 157 0.83 11.56 12.98
C ARG A 157 1.46 10.19 13.18
N ASP A 158 0.92 9.40 14.09
CA ASP A 158 1.34 8.02 14.35
C ASP A 158 0.59 7.07 13.39
N GLY A 159 1.17 6.89 12.20
CA GLY A 159 0.62 6.07 11.12
C GLY A 159 -0.39 6.77 10.20
N VAL A 160 -0.81 6.02 9.18
CA VAL A 160 -1.77 6.45 8.14
C VAL A 160 -3.11 5.73 8.22
N GLY A 161 -3.31 4.94 9.28
CA GLY A 161 -4.58 4.26 9.55
C GLY A 161 -5.72 5.22 9.88
N CYS A 162 -6.92 4.66 10.03
CA CYS A 162 -8.09 5.43 10.43
C CYS A 162 -7.87 6.15 11.76
N CYS A 163 -7.36 5.43 12.76
CA CYS A 163 -6.89 6.03 14.00
C CYS A 163 -5.36 5.95 14.08
N GLU A 164 -4.80 6.85 14.88
CA GLU A 164 -3.40 6.77 15.28
C GLU A 164 -3.13 5.53 16.12
N GLU A 165 -2.02 4.85 15.85
CA GLU A 165 -1.67 3.60 16.54
C GLU A 165 -1.15 3.84 17.96
N CYS A 166 -0.77 5.08 18.29
CA CYS A 166 -0.22 5.50 19.57
C CYS A 166 0.98 4.66 20.03
N SER A 167 1.75 4.16 19.07
CA SER A 167 2.91 3.30 19.30
C SER A 167 4.21 4.10 19.45
N GLY A 168 4.21 5.35 18.96
CA GLY A 168 5.41 6.18 18.81
C GLY A 168 6.34 5.71 17.68
N LYS A 169 5.87 4.79 16.84
CA LYS A 169 6.58 4.22 15.68
C LYS A 169 5.75 4.42 14.42
N GLY A 170 6.39 4.36 13.25
CA GLY A 170 5.68 4.57 11.99
C GLY A 170 5.17 6.00 11.86
N ILE A 171 5.96 6.97 12.32
CA ILE A 171 5.60 8.38 12.33
C ILE A 171 5.65 8.92 10.91
N VAL A 172 4.59 9.63 10.53
CA VAL A 172 4.47 10.36 9.26
C VAL A 172 4.24 11.83 9.55
N ALA A 173 4.37 12.66 8.51
CA ALA A 173 3.97 14.06 8.55
C ALA A 173 2.96 14.31 7.43
N LEU A 174 1.80 14.86 7.78
CA LEU A 174 0.74 15.21 6.83
C LEU A 174 0.43 16.70 6.94
N ASN A 175 -0.21 17.26 5.91
CA ASN A 175 -0.79 18.59 6.02
C ASN A 175 -1.92 18.57 7.07
N GLN A 176 -1.97 19.56 7.95
CA GLN A 176 -2.99 19.71 9.00
C GLN A 176 -4.42 19.85 8.45
N SER A 177 -4.55 20.26 7.19
CA SER A 177 -5.82 20.36 6.46
C SER A 177 -6.16 19.08 5.69
N ALA A 178 -5.28 18.07 5.68
CA ALA A 178 -5.51 16.82 4.99
C ALA A 178 -6.56 15.98 5.74
N ASP A 179 -7.58 15.54 5.02
CA ASP A 179 -8.63 14.67 5.55
C ASP A 179 -8.33 13.20 5.22
N ILE A 180 -7.28 12.66 5.84
CA ILE A 180 -6.91 11.25 5.66
C ILE A 180 -8.00 10.30 6.18
N GLU A 181 -8.73 10.68 7.23
CA GLU A 181 -9.81 9.88 7.79
C GLU A 181 -10.90 9.61 6.74
N SER A 182 -11.26 10.59 5.91
CA SER A 182 -12.19 10.41 4.79
C SER A 182 -11.74 9.40 3.73
N ILE A 183 -10.49 8.93 3.77
CA ILE A 183 -9.93 7.96 2.83
C ILE A 183 -9.88 6.57 3.47
N VAL A 184 -9.45 6.49 4.72
CA VAL A 184 -9.10 5.22 5.38
C VAL A 184 -10.10 4.76 6.44
N CYS A 185 -11.00 5.63 6.90
CA CYS A 185 -12.01 5.28 7.90
C CYS A 185 -13.26 4.67 7.26
N PRO A 186 -13.82 3.59 7.83
CA PRO A 186 -15.10 3.04 7.41
C PRO A 186 -16.25 4.03 7.55
N GLU A 187 -17.31 3.86 6.75
CA GLU A 187 -18.56 4.57 6.98
C GLU A 187 -19.14 4.28 8.36
N GLY A 188 -19.60 5.34 9.04
CA GLY A 188 -20.15 5.23 10.39
C GLY A 188 -19.12 4.88 11.45
N PHE A 189 -17.83 4.99 11.13
CA PHE A 189 -16.77 4.88 12.13
C PHE A 189 -16.98 5.92 13.23
N GLY A 190 -16.88 5.48 14.49
CA GLY A 190 -17.05 6.34 15.66
C GLY A 190 -15.84 7.26 15.87
N ALA A 191 -15.74 7.85 17.05
CA ALA A 191 -14.54 8.60 17.42
C ALA A 191 -13.35 7.66 17.66
N CYS A 192 -12.16 8.07 17.22
CA CYS A 192 -10.93 7.40 17.61
C CYS A 192 -10.73 7.47 19.13
N PRO A 193 -10.15 6.43 19.74
CA PRO A 193 -9.76 6.49 21.15
C PRO A 193 -8.78 7.65 21.35
N PRO A 194 -8.77 8.29 22.53
CA PRO A 194 -7.85 9.38 22.81
C PRO A 194 -6.41 8.87 22.69
N CYS A 195 -5.67 9.43 21.74
CA CYS A 195 -4.26 9.17 21.51
C CYS A 195 -3.44 10.34 22.04
N ALA A 196 -2.35 10.05 22.76
CA ALA A 196 -1.31 11.02 23.05
C ALA A 196 -0.01 10.46 22.46
N PRO A 197 0.22 10.63 21.14
CA PRO A 197 1.39 10.08 20.48
C PRO A 197 2.66 10.57 21.18
N VAL A 198 3.57 9.66 21.49
CA VAL A 198 4.88 10.02 22.01
C VAL A 198 5.85 10.01 20.85
N TYR A 199 6.05 11.18 20.25
CA TYR A 199 7.05 11.33 19.19
C TYR A 199 8.47 11.29 19.79
N PRO A 200 9.45 10.72 19.07
CA PRO A 200 10.86 10.80 19.45
C PRO A 200 11.30 12.24 19.74
N GLU A 201 12.17 12.42 20.74
CA GLU A 201 12.66 13.74 21.13
C GLU A 201 13.31 14.47 19.94
N GLY A 202 12.90 15.71 19.69
CA GLY A 202 13.40 16.51 18.57
C GLY A 202 12.81 16.15 17.20
N MET A 203 11.85 15.21 17.13
CA MET A 203 11.09 14.96 15.91
C MET A 203 10.08 16.08 15.66
N THR A 204 10.08 16.61 14.44
CA THR A 204 9.21 17.69 13.99
C THR A 204 8.65 17.38 12.60
N ALA A 205 7.51 17.97 12.26
CA ALA A 205 7.00 17.97 10.90
C ALA A 205 7.51 19.21 10.18
N VAL A 206 8.10 19.04 9.01
CA VAL A 206 8.65 20.13 8.20
C VAL A 206 8.16 20.04 6.76
N CYS A 207 8.06 21.19 6.11
CA CYS A 207 7.76 21.28 4.69
C CYS A 207 9.07 21.26 3.89
N LEU A 208 9.37 20.11 3.30
CA LEU A 208 10.55 19.92 2.45
C LEU A 208 10.10 19.66 1.02
N GLU A 209 10.57 20.50 0.10
CA GLU A 209 10.23 20.40 -1.33
C GLU A 209 8.72 20.40 -1.60
N GLY A 210 7.97 21.17 -0.81
CA GLY A 210 6.50 21.26 -0.92
C GLY A 210 5.75 20.05 -0.36
N ARG A 211 6.44 19.16 0.36
CA ARG A 211 5.88 17.96 0.98
C ARG A 211 6.17 17.94 2.49
N CYS A 212 5.17 17.60 3.30
CA CYS A 212 5.33 17.36 4.72
C CYS A 212 6.15 16.09 4.93
N GLN A 213 7.22 16.22 5.71
CA GLN A 213 8.13 15.12 6.04
C GLN A 213 8.47 15.16 7.54
N PRO A 214 8.55 14.00 8.21
CA PRO A 214 9.08 13.94 9.56
C PRO A 214 10.59 14.20 9.51
N LYS A 215 11.07 15.06 10.41
CA LYS A 215 12.49 15.40 10.55
C LYS A 215 12.91 15.28 11.99
N LEU A 216 13.91 14.44 12.22
CA LEU A 216 14.61 14.39 13.49
C LEU A 216 15.67 15.50 13.50
N SER A 217 15.59 16.38 14.49
CA SER A 217 16.64 17.38 14.73
C SER A 217 17.95 16.65 15.03
N SER A 218 19.03 16.93 14.30
CA SER A 218 20.35 16.45 14.70
C SER A 218 20.75 17.09 16.03
N PRO A 219 21.36 16.36 16.97
CA PRO A 219 21.88 16.93 18.21
C PRO A 219 23.00 17.96 17.97
#